data_AF-A0A2E7UJ42-F1
#
_entry.id   AF-A0A2E7UJ42-F1
#
_cell.length_a   1.000
_cell.length_b   1.000
_cell.length_c   1.000
_cell.angle_alpha   90.00
_cell.angle_beta   90.00
_cell.angle_gamma   90.00
#
_symmetry.space_group_name_H-M   'P 1'
#
loop_
_entity.id
_entity.type
_entity.pdbx_description
1 polymer ?
#
loop_
_entity_poly.entity_id
_entity_poly.type
_entity_poly.pdbx_seq_one_letter_code
_entity_poly.pdbx_strand_id
1 'polypeptide(L)'
;MYLTSAVMGFGATVFWIVASALGWPDFVKGLSIGLLLVSLITLLLRRLRDEYIQQLWNAGTGFAFVAVVVLFLVSPFIEGFVAGFNGAMRDQAITAELIGPAALLAFFIGFHFKWLRSSW
;
A
#
# COMPACT_ATOMS: atom_id res chain seq x y z
N MET A 1 -8.55 0.27 20.01
CA MET A 1 -8.97 -0.68 18.95
C MET A 1 -8.81 -0.16 17.51
N TYR A 2 -8.86 1.15 17.24
CA TYR A 2 -8.63 1.70 15.88
C TYR A 2 -7.15 1.72 15.47
N LEU A 3 -6.27 2.02 16.43
CA LEU A 3 -4.83 2.00 16.23
C LEU A 3 -4.33 0.58 15.94
N THR A 4 -4.89 -0.42 16.63
CA THR A 4 -4.55 -1.82 16.42
C THR A 4 -4.94 -2.31 15.02
N SER A 5 -6.11 -1.94 14.49
CA SER A 5 -6.46 -2.29 13.10
C SER A 5 -5.53 -1.61 12.09
N ALA A 6 -5.23 -0.31 12.28
CA ALA A 6 -4.32 0.41 11.39
C ALA A 6 -2.88 -0.17 11.40
N VAL A 7 -2.36 -0.51 12.58
CA VAL A 7 -1.04 -1.14 12.76
C VAL A 7 -1.03 -2.57 12.20
N MET A 8 -2.11 -3.35 12.39
CA MET A 8 -2.24 -4.67 11.79
C MET A 8 -2.29 -4.61 10.26
N GLY A 9 -2.99 -3.63 9.67
CA GLY A 9 -3.00 -3.42 8.22
C GLY A 9 -1.65 -2.99 7.65
N PHE A 10 -0.96 -2.07 8.33
CA PHE A 10 0.39 -1.67 7.95
C PHE A 10 1.38 -2.83 8.06
N GLY A 11 1.36 -3.54 9.19
CA GLY A 11 2.18 -4.72 9.43
C GLY A 11 1.92 -5.83 8.40
N ALA A 12 0.66 -6.08 8.05
CA ALA A 12 0.29 -7.03 7.00
C ALA A 12 0.82 -6.63 5.61
N THR A 13 0.80 -5.34 5.30
CA THR A 13 1.37 -4.82 4.03
C THR A 13 2.88 -5.03 3.98
N VAL A 14 3.59 -4.69 5.06
CA VAL A 14 5.06 -4.89 5.15
C VAL A 14 5.40 -6.37 5.11
N PHE A 15 4.67 -7.20 5.85
CA PHE A 15 4.90 -8.65 5.89
C PHE A 15 4.63 -9.30 4.52
N TRP A 16 3.62 -8.84 3.79
CA TRP A 16 3.38 -9.30 2.42
C TRP A 16 4.54 -8.94 1.47
N ILE A 17 5.08 -7.72 1.56
CA ILE A 17 6.24 -7.28 0.74
C ILE A 17 7.49 -8.11 1.07
N VAL A 18 7.73 -8.39 2.35
CA VAL A 18 8.86 -9.22 2.78
C VAL A 18 8.67 -10.66 2.30
N ALA A 19 7.47 -11.23 2.45
CA ALA A 19 7.15 -12.58 2.00
C ALA A 19 7.23 -12.73 0.46
N SER A 20 6.88 -11.69 -0.30
CA SER A 20 7.06 -11.69 -1.76
C SER A 20 8.53 -11.59 -2.15
N ALA A 21 9.31 -10.72 -1.49
CA ALA A 21 10.74 -10.57 -1.76
C ALA A 21 11.56 -11.83 -1.44
N LEU A 22 11.20 -12.57 -0.39
CA LEU A 22 11.87 -13.82 0.02
C LEU A 22 11.34 -15.08 -0.70
N GLY A 23 10.37 -14.95 -1.61
CA GLY A 23 9.83 -16.08 -2.36
C GLY A 23 9.06 -17.10 -1.51
N TRP A 24 8.40 -16.65 -0.44
CA TRP A 24 7.71 -17.53 0.50
C TRP A 24 6.48 -18.24 -0.10
N PRO A 25 6.01 -19.35 0.52
CA PRO A 25 4.85 -20.10 0.03
C PRO A 25 3.58 -19.24 -0.08
N ASP A 26 2.77 -19.50 -1.11
CA ASP A 26 1.61 -18.66 -1.46
C ASP A 26 0.55 -18.57 -0.35
N PHE A 27 0.46 -19.58 0.52
CA PHE A 27 -0.39 -19.54 1.71
C PHE A 27 -0.07 -18.36 2.64
N VAL A 28 1.22 -18.04 2.82
CA VAL A 28 1.67 -16.97 3.72
C VAL A 28 1.37 -15.59 3.11
N LYS A 29 1.53 -15.45 1.80
CA LYS A 29 1.14 -14.25 1.06
C LYS A 29 -0.37 -14.04 1.10
N GLY A 30 -1.15 -15.09 0.88
CA GLY A 30 -2.62 -15.05 0.92
C GLY A 30 -3.17 -14.67 2.30
N LEU A 31 -2.60 -15.20 3.38
CA LEU A 31 -2.99 -14.86 4.76
C LEU A 31 -2.75 -13.37 5.07
N SER A 32 -1.63 -12.83 4.59
CA SER A 32 -1.28 -11.41 4.76
C SER A 32 -2.24 -10.49 4.02
N ILE A 33 -2.62 -10.85 2.78
CA ILE A 33 -3.65 -10.14 2.02
C ILE A 33 -5.00 -10.19 2.75
N GLY A 34 -5.38 -11.35 3.28
CA GLY A 34 -6.62 -11.51 4.05
C GLY A 34 -6.67 -10.59 5.28
N LEU A 35 -5.59 -10.54 6.06
CA LEU A 35 -5.45 -9.64 7.21
C LEU A 35 -5.52 -8.16 6.81
N LEU A 36 -4.87 -7.80 5.70
CA LEU A 36 -4.91 -6.46 5.14
C LEU A 36 -6.34 -6.06 4.76
N LEU A 37 -7.06 -6.92 4.05
CA LEU A 37 -8.44 -6.68 3.64
C LEU A 37 -9.38 -6.54 4.84
N VAL A 38 -9.27 -7.42 5.84
CA VAL A 38 -10.08 -7.33 7.06
C VAL A 38 -9.80 -6.02 7.82
N SER A 39 -8.54 -5.61 7.92
CA SER A 39 -8.17 -4.31 8.47
C SER A 39 -8.78 -3.15 7.67
N LEU A 40 -8.71 -3.22 6.34
CA LEU A 40 -9.21 -2.16 5.47
C LEU A 40 -10.74 -2.05 5.56
N ILE A 41 -11.46 -3.17 5.55
CA ILE A 41 -12.93 -3.23 5.68
C ILE A 41 -13.35 -2.71 7.05
N THR A 42 -12.67 -3.09 8.12
CA THR A 42 -13.00 -2.61 9.47
C THR A 42 -12.81 -1.09 9.58
N LEU A 43 -11.77 -0.52 8.97
CA LEU A 43 -11.58 0.93 8.88
C LEU A 43 -12.64 1.60 8.00
N LEU A 44 -13.01 1.00 6.87
CA LEU A 44 -14.02 1.51 5.95
C LEU A 44 -15.42 1.56 6.59
N LEU A 45 -15.84 0.49 7.27
CA LEU A 45 -17.12 0.45 7.97
C LEU A 45 -17.18 1.49 9.09
N ARG A 46 -16.04 1.76 9.74
CA ARG A 46 -15.94 2.75 10.82
C ARG A 46 -15.89 4.19 10.29
N ARG A 47 -15.34 4.43 9.09
CA ARG A 47 -15.40 5.73 8.42
C ARG A 47 -16.83 6.25 8.27
N LEU A 48 -17.81 5.37 8.05
CA LEU A 48 -19.20 5.77 7.88
C LEU A 48 -19.86 6.30 9.16
N ARG A 49 -19.20 6.13 10.32
CA ARG A 49 -19.78 6.45 11.63
C ARG A 49 -19.09 7.61 12.35
N ASP A 50 -17.92 8.06 11.88
CA ASP A 50 -17.06 9.00 12.59
C ASP A 50 -16.33 9.93 11.62
N GLU A 51 -16.59 11.24 11.73
CA GLU A 51 -15.97 12.29 10.93
C GLU A 51 -14.44 12.32 11.10
N TYR A 52 -13.92 11.99 12.29
CA TYR A 52 -12.49 11.92 12.54
C TYR A 52 -11.84 10.83 11.67
N ILE A 53 -12.43 9.64 11.65
CA ILE A 53 -11.94 8.52 10.82
C ILE A 53 -12.10 8.83 9.33
N GLN A 54 -13.16 9.53 8.94
CA GLN A 54 -13.32 10.00 7.56
C GLN A 54 -12.19 10.93 7.12
N GLN A 55 -11.75 11.85 7.99
CA GLN A 55 -10.63 12.74 7.69
C GLN A 55 -9.30 11.99 7.59
N LEU A 56 -9.06 10.99 8.45
CA LEU A 56 -7.87 10.13 8.39
C LEU A 56 -7.86 9.27 7.14
N TRP A 57 -9.00 8.67 6.81
CA TRP A 57 -9.18 7.86 5.60
C TRP A 57 -8.92 8.69 4.34
N ASN A 58 -9.48 9.89 4.25
CA ASN A 58 -9.29 10.77 3.09
C ASN A 58 -7.81 11.15 2.89
N ALA A 59 -7.05 11.34 3.97
CA ALA A 59 -5.62 11.57 3.86
C ALA A 59 -4.87 10.33 3.39
N GLY A 60 -5.18 9.15 3.95
CA GLY A 60 -4.64 7.89 3.46
C GLY A 60 -4.91 7.69 1.96
N THR A 61 -6.15 7.88 1.51
CA THR A 61 -6.49 7.76 0.08
C THR A 61 -5.79 8.81 -0.78
N GLY A 62 -5.58 10.02 -0.27
CA GLY A 62 -4.82 11.06 -0.96
C GLY A 62 -3.36 10.65 -1.19
N PHE A 63 -2.70 10.13 -0.16
CA PHE A 63 -1.33 9.62 -0.29
C PHE A 63 -1.25 8.40 -1.22
N ALA A 64 -2.22 7.48 -1.14
CA ALA A 64 -2.32 6.33 -2.04
C ALA A 64 -2.43 6.77 -3.51
N PHE A 65 -3.30 7.76 -3.78
CA PHE A 65 -3.48 8.32 -5.11
C PHE A 65 -2.19 8.97 -5.61
N VAL A 66 -1.53 9.80 -4.79
CA VAL A 66 -0.24 10.42 -5.15
C VAL A 66 0.81 9.37 -5.46
N ALA A 67 0.92 8.31 -4.66
CA ALA A 67 1.87 7.23 -4.91
C ALA A 67 1.60 6.50 -6.23
N VAL A 68 0.33 6.21 -6.55
CA VAL A 68 -0.05 5.63 -7.84
C VAL A 68 0.34 6.56 -8.99
N VAL A 69 0.01 7.85 -8.91
CA VAL A 69 0.35 8.83 -9.96
C VAL A 69 1.86 8.94 -10.15
N VAL A 70 2.63 9.05 -9.07
CA VAL A 70 4.09 9.12 -9.12
C VAL A 70 4.67 7.85 -9.74
N LEU A 71 4.22 6.67 -9.30
CA LEU A 71 4.68 5.41 -9.88
C LEU A 71 4.30 5.26 -11.34
N PHE A 72 3.11 5.70 -11.74
CA PHE A 72 2.68 5.65 -13.13
C PHE A 72 3.52 6.57 -14.03
N LEU A 73 3.88 7.75 -13.53
CA LEU A 73 4.75 8.70 -14.24
C LEU A 73 6.20 8.22 -14.30
N VAL A 74 6.72 7.64 -13.22
CA VAL A 74 8.12 7.22 -13.10
C VAL A 74 8.37 5.83 -13.70
N SER A 75 7.36 4.96 -13.71
CA SER A 75 7.35 3.62 -14.30
C SER A 75 8.08 3.53 -15.65
N PRO A 76 7.69 4.28 -16.70
CA PRO A 76 8.30 4.14 -18.01
C PRO A 76 9.79 4.51 -18.01
N PHE A 77 10.24 5.38 -17.11
CA PHE A 77 11.65 5.74 -16.97
C PHE A 77 12.45 4.61 -16.33
N ILE A 78 11.91 3.96 -15.30
CA ILE A 78 12.55 2.81 -14.64
C ILE A 78 12.65 1.64 -15.61
N GLU A 79 11.55 1.29 -16.29
CA GLU A 79 11.56 0.22 -17.29
C GLU A 79 12.52 0.52 -18.43
N GLY A 80 12.54 1.77 -18.93
CA GLY A 80 13.47 2.19 -19.98
C GLY A 80 14.94 2.07 -19.56
N PHE A 81 15.26 2.42 -18.32
CA PHE A 81 16.62 2.31 -17.77
C PHE A 81 17.06 0.85 -17.61
N VAL A 82 16.19 0.00 -17.04
CA VAL A 82 16.48 -1.43 -16.82
C VAL A 82 16.56 -2.19 -18.15
N ALA A 83 15.66 -1.93 -19.09
CA ALA A 83 15.69 -2.52 -20.42
C ALA A 83 16.96 -2.10 -21.19
N GLY A 84 17.37 -0.83 -21.05
CA GLY A 84 18.62 -0.33 -21.63
C GLY A 84 19.87 -1.01 -21.07
N PHE A 85 19.87 -1.40 -19.79
CA PHE A 85 21.00 -2.08 -19.16
C PHE A 85 21.04 -3.59 -19.44
N ASN A 86 19.88 -4.26 -19.44
CA ASN A 86 19.78 -5.70 -19.60
C ASN A 86 19.64 -6.16 -21.07
N GLY A 87 19.50 -5.23 -22.01
CA GLY A 87 19.27 -5.54 -23.43
C GLY A 87 17.96 -6.30 -23.69
N ALA A 88 17.04 -6.31 -22.72
CA ALA A 88 15.80 -7.06 -22.75
C ALA A 88 14.68 -6.26 -23.43
N MET A 89 13.75 -6.97 -24.10
CA MET A 89 12.52 -6.34 -24.59
C MET A 89 11.69 -5.80 -23.41
N ARG A 90 11.05 -4.67 -23.64
CA ARG A 90 10.27 -3.91 -22.66
C ARG A 90 9.06 -4.73 -22.18
N ASP A 91 9.23 -5.41 -21.05
CA ASP A 91 8.17 -6.17 -20.41
C ASP A 91 7.55 -5.32 -19.28
N GLN A 92 6.32 -4.85 -19.49
CA GLN A 92 5.60 -3.97 -18.54
C GLN A 92 5.12 -4.70 -17.28
N ALA A 93 5.45 -5.99 -17.15
CA ALA A 93 5.00 -6.85 -16.06
C ALA A 93 5.52 -6.40 -14.69
N ILE A 94 6.78 -5.95 -14.62
CA ILE A 94 7.44 -5.61 -13.35
C ILE A 94 6.73 -4.43 -12.67
N THR A 95 6.34 -3.40 -13.44
CA THR A 95 5.78 -2.21 -12.82
C THR A 95 4.32 -2.38 -12.40
N ALA A 96 3.53 -3.17 -13.13
CA ALA A 96 2.14 -3.47 -12.75
C ALA A 96 2.06 -4.16 -11.38
N GLU A 97 3.02 -5.02 -11.07
CA GLU A 97 3.06 -5.79 -9.82
C GLU A 97 3.39 -4.91 -8.59
N LEU A 98 4.15 -3.83 -8.79
CA LEU A 98 4.58 -2.91 -7.72
C LEU A 98 3.58 -1.80 -7.37
N ILE A 99 2.71 -1.40 -8.31
CA ILE A 99 1.79 -0.26 -8.12
C ILE A 99 0.80 -0.53 -6.97
N GLY A 100 0.15 -1.70 -6.95
CA GLY A 100 -0.84 -2.04 -5.92
C GLY A 100 -0.29 -2.03 -4.50
N PRO A 101 0.81 -2.75 -4.22
CA PRO A 101 1.45 -2.77 -2.89
C PRO A 101 1.96 -1.40 -2.44
N ALA A 102 2.54 -0.63 -3.34
CA ALA A 102 3.05 0.70 -3.02
C ALA A 102 1.90 1.69 -2.72
N ALA A 103 0.77 1.59 -3.43
CA ALA A 103 -0.43 2.35 -3.13
C ALA A 103 -0.98 2.03 -1.74
N LEU A 104 -1.00 0.75 -1.35
CA LEU A 104 -1.43 0.30 -0.02
C LEU A 104 -0.47 0.78 1.08
N LEU A 105 0.84 0.73 0.86
CA LEU A 105 1.80 1.32 1.80
C LEU A 105 1.56 2.82 1.96
N ALA A 106 1.45 3.54 0.85
CA ALA A 106 1.21 4.98 0.89
C ALA A 106 -0.12 5.33 1.59
N PHE A 107 -1.15 4.51 1.41
CA PHE A 107 -2.41 4.63 2.15
C PHE A 107 -2.18 4.58 3.66
N PHE A 108 -1.53 3.53 4.16
CA PHE A 108 -1.31 3.36 5.59
C PHE A 108 -0.33 4.40 6.15
N ILE A 109 0.67 4.83 5.37
CA ILE A 109 1.59 5.91 5.76
C ILE A 109 0.82 7.23 5.92
N GLY A 110 0.00 7.61 4.93
CA GLY A 110 -0.81 8.83 5.00
C GLY A 110 -1.82 8.80 6.15
N PHE A 111 -2.40 7.64 6.41
CA PHE A 111 -3.30 7.42 7.55
C PHE A 111 -2.58 7.64 8.90
N HIS A 112 -1.41 7.02 9.10
CA HIS A 112 -0.64 7.17 10.34
C HIS A 112 -0.04 8.57 10.49
N PHE A 113 0.39 9.20 9.39
CA PHE A 113 0.94 10.56 9.42
C PHE A 113 -0.11 11.58 9.87
N LYS A 114 -1.34 11.49 9.34
CA LYS A 114 -2.43 12.37 9.78
C LYS A 114 -2.87 12.08 11.21
N TRP A 115 -2.88 10.81 11.61
CA TRP A 115 -3.14 10.44 13.01
C TRP A 115 -2.11 11.07 13.96
N LEU A 116 -0.82 10.93 13.66
CA LEU A 116 0.26 11.49 14.46
C LEU A 116 0.16 13.02 14.54
N ARG A 117 -0.21 13.69 13.45
CA ARG A 117 -0.40 15.14 13.45
C ARG A 117 -1.62 15.59 14.25
N SER A 118 -2.67 14.78 14.33
CA SER A 118 -3.88 15.11 15.07
C SER A 118 -3.80 14.83 16.58
N SER A 119 -2.76 14.12 17.03
CA SER A 119 -2.54 13.83 18.46
C SER A 119 -1.70 14.90 19.18
N TRP A 120 -1.24 15.93 18.47
CA TRP A 120 -0.56 17.12 18.98
C TRP A 120 -1.47 18.33 18.86
#